data_AF-A0ABD2WW35-F1
#
_entry.id   AF-A0ABD2WW35-F1
#
_cell.length_a   1.000
_cell.length_b   1.000
_cell.length_c   1.000
_cell.angle_alpha   90.00
_cell.angle_beta   90.00
_cell.angle_gamma   90.00
#
_symmetry.space_group_name_H-M   'P 1'
#
loop_
_entity.id
_entity.type
_entity.pdbx_description
1 polymer ?
#
loop_
_entity_poly.entity_id
_entity_poly.type
_entity_poly.pdbx_seq_one_letter_code
_entity_poly.pdbx_strand_id
1 'polypeptide(L)'
;MRSTDFMTREPDDMHAFRMDETLNHKLIDFYRHRKPMGFLGLASLLAARVFQGVRITLGDRETLQANGRDNLLVQATRMNAIHQDRPPNAVFHDTNYNIFSARASLADQQYYELSRGIGNLVSAVADFRLRI
;
A
#
# COMPACT_ATOMS: atom_id res chain seq x y z
N MET A 1 -8.28 -46.71 -22.18
CA MET A 1 -7.30 -46.44 -21.11
C MET A 1 -6.94 -44.96 -21.20
N ARG A 2 -7.47 -44.14 -20.29
CA ARG A 2 -7.23 -42.67 -20.23
C ARG A 2 -6.26 -42.37 -19.09
N SER A 3 -5.67 -41.18 -19.12
CA SER A 3 -4.66 -40.61 -18.19
C SER A 3 -3.25 -40.85 -18.72
N THR A 4 -2.44 -39.83 -18.97
CA THR A 4 -2.07 -38.76 -18.03
C THR A 4 -1.72 -37.44 -18.73
N ASP A 5 -2.51 -36.39 -18.48
CA ASP A 5 -2.04 -35.01 -18.53
C ASP A 5 -1.93 -34.53 -17.08
N PHE A 6 -0.73 -34.68 -16.50
CA PHE A 6 -0.34 -33.95 -15.30
C PHE A 6 0.03 -32.53 -15.72
N MET A 7 -0.98 -31.71 -16.02
CA MET A 7 -0.80 -30.27 -15.85
C MET A 7 -0.68 -30.03 -14.35
N THR A 8 0.54 -29.75 -13.91
CA THR A 8 0.80 -29.07 -12.66
C THR A 8 -0.09 -27.82 -12.63
N ARG A 9 -1.20 -27.89 -11.89
CA ARG A 9 -1.88 -26.68 -11.45
C ARG A 9 -0.85 -25.87 -10.66
N GLU A 10 -0.42 -24.76 -11.25
CA GLU A 10 0.08 -23.61 -10.48
C GLU A 10 -0.86 -23.44 -9.26
N PRO A 11 -0.35 -23.16 -8.06
CA PRO A 11 -1.20 -22.99 -6.89
C PRO A 11 -2.09 -21.75 -7.10
N ASP A 12 -3.25 -21.99 -7.70
CA ASP A 12 -4.31 -21.04 -7.99
C ASP A 12 -4.71 -20.32 -6.71
N ASP A 13 -4.35 -19.03 -6.64
CA ASP A 13 -5.24 -17.90 -6.32
C ASP A 13 -6.12 -17.96 -5.04
N MET A 14 -5.86 -18.88 -4.12
CA MET A 14 -6.74 -19.10 -2.96
C MET A 14 -6.71 -17.93 -1.94
N HIS A 15 -5.78 -16.99 -2.11
CA HIS A 15 -5.74 -15.69 -1.42
C HIS A 15 -5.49 -14.52 -2.36
N ALA A 16 -5.99 -14.59 -3.60
CA ALA A 16 -6.00 -13.44 -4.49
C ALA A 16 -6.59 -12.24 -3.74
N PHE A 17 -5.83 -11.15 -3.62
CA PHE A 17 -6.29 -9.94 -2.95
C PHE A 17 -7.45 -9.34 -3.77
N ARG A 18 -8.67 -9.78 -3.44
CA ARG A 18 -9.89 -9.42 -4.15
C ARG A 18 -10.34 -8.06 -3.63
N MET A 19 -10.29 -7.08 -4.52
CA MET A 19 -10.76 -5.74 -4.21
C MET A 19 -12.28 -5.67 -4.35
N ASP A 20 -12.93 -5.04 -3.39
CA ASP A 20 -14.33 -4.65 -3.53
C ASP A 20 -14.49 -3.66 -4.69
N GLU A 21 -15.49 -3.90 -5.53
CA GLU A 21 -15.72 -3.13 -6.75
C GLU A 21 -16.15 -1.68 -6.43
N THR A 22 -16.95 -1.50 -5.39
CA THR A 22 -17.39 -0.16 -4.96
C THR A 22 -16.18 0.65 -4.49
N LEU A 23 -15.31 0.05 -3.68
CA LEU A 23 -14.09 0.68 -3.22
C LEU A 23 -13.15 1.03 -4.39
N ASN A 24 -12.96 0.11 -5.34
CA ASN A 24 -12.15 0.36 -6.54
C ASN A 24 -12.65 1.60 -7.30
N HIS A 25 -13.95 1.67 -7.58
CA HIS A 25 -14.54 2.83 -8.25
C HIS A 25 -14.34 4.13 -7.46
N LYS A 26 -14.48 4.10 -6.13
CA LYS A 26 -14.26 5.31 -5.31
C LYS A 26 -12.82 5.80 -5.32
N LEU A 27 -11.83 4.90 -5.32
CA LEU A 27 -10.44 5.32 -5.42
C LEU A 27 -10.13 5.95 -6.78
N ILE A 28 -10.68 5.38 -7.86
CA ILE A 28 -10.57 5.95 -9.21
C ILE A 28 -11.23 7.33 -9.29
N ASP A 29 -12.39 7.53 -8.65
CA ASP A 29 -13.07 8.83 -8.60
C ASP A 29 -12.21 9.90 -7.90
N PHE A 30 -11.59 9.57 -6.76
CA PHE A 30 -10.68 10.49 -6.08
C PHE A 30 -9.51 10.90 -6.98
N TYR A 31 -8.89 9.93 -7.67
CA TYR A 31 -7.82 10.20 -8.63
C TYR A 31 -8.28 11.11 -9.77
N ARG A 32 -9.42 10.82 -10.42
CA ARG A 32 -9.98 11.61 -11.53
C ARG A 32 -10.24 13.06 -11.14
N HIS A 33 -10.68 13.28 -9.90
CA HIS A 33 -10.90 14.62 -9.34
C HIS A 33 -9.67 15.24 -8.69
N ARG A 34 -8.49 14.61 -8.83
CA ARG A 34 -7.22 15.04 -8.23
C ARG A 34 -7.31 15.28 -6.71
N LYS A 35 -8.17 14.52 -6.03
CA LYS A 35 -8.31 14.58 -4.58
C LYS A 35 -7.21 13.73 -3.93
N PRO A 36 -6.55 14.24 -2.87
CA PRO A 36 -5.53 13.46 -2.17
C PRO A 36 -6.19 12.28 -1.45
N MET A 37 -5.46 11.16 -1.37
CA MET A 37 -5.88 9.96 -0.64
C MET A 37 -4.80 9.55 0.35
N GLY A 38 -5.20 9.19 1.56
CA GLY A 38 -4.30 8.72 2.62
C GLY A 38 -4.50 7.24 2.94
N PHE A 39 -3.42 6.47 3.01
CA PHE A 39 -3.45 5.04 3.33
C PHE A 39 -2.47 4.70 4.46
N LEU A 40 -2.92 3.87 5.39
CA LEU A 40 -2.17 3.48 6.57
C LEU A 40 -1.95 1.96 6.59
N GLY A 41 -0.70 1.55 6.79
CA GLY A 41 -0.33 0.14 6.91
C GLY A 41 -0.77 -0.70 5.73
N LEU A 42 -1.49 -1.81 5.98
CA LEU A 42 -1.97 -2.70 4.93
C LEU A 42 -2.91 -2.01 3.94
N ALA A 43 -3.58 -0.91 4.32
CA ALA A 43 -4.42 -0.16 3.39
C ALA A 43 -3.61 0.40 2.21
N SER A 44 -2.29 0.61 2.35
CA SER A 44 -1.43 1.02 1.24
C SER A 44 -1.39 0.01 0.09
N LEU A 45 -1.69 -1.28 0.35
CA LEU A 45 -1.81 -2.30 -0.69
C LEU A 45 -3.10 -2.14 -1.53
N LEU A 46 -4.13 -1.45 -1.01
CA LEU A 46 -5.32 -1.10 -1.80
C LEU A 46 -4.93 -0.14 -2.92
N ALA A 47 -4.07 0.85 -2.63
CA ALA A 47 -3.53 1.74 -3.65
C ALA A 47 -2.72 0.96 -4.70
N ALA A 48 -1.83 0.06 -4.26
CA ALA A 48 -1.06 -0.81 -5.14
C ALA A 48 -1.94 -1.62 -6.10
N ARG A 49 -3.08 -2.11 -5.61
CA ARG A 49 -4.01 -2.91 -6.41
C ARG A 49 -4.72 -2.14 -7.52
N VAL A 50 -4.93 -0.84 -7.33
CA VAL A 50 -5.70 0.02 -8.24
C VAL A 50 -4.79 0.78 -9.21
N PHE A 51 -3.66 1.30 -8.72
CA PHE A 51 -2.82 2.25 -9.44
C PHE A 51 -1.49 1.61 -9.85
N GLN A 52 -1.33 1.37 -11.16
CA GLN A 52 -0.12 0.78 -11.72
C GLN A 52 1.12 1.66 -11.46
N GLY A 53 2.20 1.08 -10.96
CA GLY A 53 3.43 1.81 -10.68
C GLY A 53 3.34 2.79 -9.50
N VAL A 54 2.27 2.74 -8.70
CA VAL A 54 2.13 3.64 -7.54
C VAL A 54 3.29 3.46 -6.57
N ARG A 55 3.77 4.58 -6.03
CA ARG A 55 4.82 4.59 -5.02
C ARG A 55 4.18 4.64 -3.63
N ILE A 56 4.50 3.68 -2.77
CA ILE A 56 3.95 3.60 -1.41
C ILE A 56 5.06 3.34 -0.40
N THR A 57 4.83 3.68 0.86
CA THR A 57 5.63 3.16 1.97
C THR A 57 4.81 2.22 2.84
N LEU A 58 5.49 1.18 3.30
CA LEU A 58 5.04 0.22 4.32
C LEU A 58 5.95 0.29 5.55
N GLY A 59 6.78 1.34 5.69
CA GLY A 59 7.87 1.42 6.65
C GLY A 59 9.24 1.20 6.03
N ASP A 60 10.23 0.92 6.86
CA ASP A 60 11.55 0.49 6.41
C ASP A 60 11.62 -1.04 6.29
N ARG A 61 12.32 -1.50 5.25
CA ARG A 61 12.48 -2.92 4.94
C ARG A 61 13.11 -3.73 6.08
N GLU A 62 14.12 -3.20 6.75
CA GLU A 62 14.87 -3.92 7.78
C GLU A 62 13.96 -4.25 8.97
N THR A 63 13.18 -3.28 9.44
CA THR A 63 12.23 -3.48 10.53
C THR A 63 11.10 -4.42 10.11
N LEU A 64 10.59 -4.31 8.88
CA LEU A 64 9.59 -5.28 8.38
C LEU A 64 10.15 -6.71 8.36
N GLN A 65 11.40 -6.90 7.93
CA GLN A 65 12.08 -8.20 7.95
C GLN A 65 12.25 -8.72 9.38
N ALA A 66 12.73 -7.89 10.30
CA ALA A 66 12.91 -8.25 11.70
C ALA A 66 11.59 -8.68 12.38
N ASN A 67 10.45 -8.17 11.89
CA ASN A 67 9.11 -8.48 12.38
C ASN A 67 8.41 -9.60 11.58
N GLY A 68 9.09 -10.26 10.63
CA GLY A 68 8.51 -11.33 9.80
C GLY A 68 7.40 -10.84 8.85
N ARG A 69 7.53 -9.63 8.32
CA ARG A 69 6.55 -8.93 7.44
C ARG A 69 7.12 -8.57 6.07
N ASP A 70 8.23 -9.17 5.68
CA ASP A 70 8.87 -8.98 4.37
C ASP A 70 7.98 -9.43 3.21
N ASN A 71 7.08 -10.39 3.45
CA ASN A 71 6.06 -10.83 2.51
C ASN A 71 5.17 -9.67 2.00
N LEU A 72 4.97 -8.61 2.77
CA LEU A 72 4.19 -7.44 2.35
C LEU A 72 4.87 -6.68 1.21
N LEU A 73 6.20 -6.63 1.20
CA LEU A 73 6.98 -6.02 0.11
C LEU A 73 6.83 -6.84 -1.17
N VAL A 74 6.87 -8.18 -1.06
CA VAL A 74 6.64 -9.08 -2.18
C VAL A 74 5.24 -8.88 -2.77
N GLN A 75 4.21 -8.74 -1.93
CA GLN A 75 2.85 -8.47 -2.37
C GLN A 75 2.72 -7.13 -3.08
N ALA A 76 3.33 -6.07 -2.54
CA ALA A 76 3.34 -4.76 -3.20
C ALA A 76 4.01 -4.83 -4.60
N THR A 77 5.15 -5.52 -4.71
CA THR A 77 5.84 -5.72 -5.99
C THR A 77 5.00 -6.54 -6.99
N ARG A 78 4.32 -7.61 -6.53
CA ARG A 78 3.41 -8.39 -7.38
C ARG A 78 2.23 -7.56 -7.91
N MET A 79 1.81 -6.53 -7.17
CA MET A 79 0.80 -5.56 -7.59
C MET A 79 1.38 -4.41 -8.43
N ASN A 80 2.65 -4.51 -8.86
CA ASN A 80 3.35 -3.48 -9.62
C ASN A 80 3.47 -2.13 -8.88
N ALA A 81 3.49 -2.15 -7.54
CA ALA A 81 3.80 -0.98 -6.73
C ALA A 81 5.30 -0.91 -6.41
N ILE A 82 5.78 0.32 -6.23
CA ILE A 82 7.16 0.61 -5.89
C ILE A 82 7.21 1.00 -4.40
N HIS A 83 7.81 0.15 -3.59
CA HIS A 83 8.01 0.46 -2.17
C HIS A 83 9.10 1.51 -1.97
N GLN A 84 8.87 2.42 -1.02
CA GLN A 84 9.77 3.49 -0.63
C GLN A 84 10.02 3.39 0.88
N ASP A 85 11.27 3.10 1.27
CA ASP A 85 11.65 2.98 2.67
C ASP A 85 11.43 4.32 3.39
N ARG A 86 10.77 4.26 4.55
CA ARG A 86 10.54 5.41 5.42
C ARG A 86 10.59 5.03 6.89
N PRO A 87 11.11 5.91 7.77
CA PRO A 87 11.08 5.67 9.20
C PRO A 87 9.63 5.62 9.74
N PRO A 88 9.40 5.04 10.93
CA PRO A 88 8.06 4.77 11.46
C PRO A 88 7.07 5.94 11.46
N ASN A 89 7.55 7.16 11.67
CA ASN A 89 6.76 8.38 11.79
C ASN A 89 6.67 9.20 10.49
N ALA A 90 7.28 8.73 9.40
CA ALA A 90 7.30 9.45 8.14
C ALA A 90 6.16 9.05 7.20
N VAL A 91 5.83 9.99 6.33
CA VAL A 91 4.83 9.84 5.28
C VAL A 91 5.54 9.86 3.93
N PHE A 92 5.11 9.00 3.02
CA PHE A 92 5.49 9.09 1.62
C PHE A 92 4.35 9.69 0.80
N HIS A 93 4.66 10.60 -0.13
CA HIS A 93 3.71 11.18 -1.06
C HIS A 93 4.07 10.79 -2.50
N ASP A 94 3.18 10.05 -3.15
CA ASP A 94 3.24 9.83 -4.58
C ASP A 94 2.51 10.94 -5.34
N THR A 95 3.30 11.84 -5.93
CA THR A 95 2.83 12.98 -6.70
C THR A 95 2.06 12.61 -7.97
N ASN A 96 2.20 11.38 -8.47
CA ASN A 96 1.53 10.97 -9.71
C ASN A 96 0.02 10.72 -9.48
N TYR A 97 -0.31 10.17 -8.32
CA TYR A 97 -1.69 9.81 -7.95
C TYR A 97 -2.23 10.63 -6.77
N ASN A 98 -1.43 11.55 -6.20
CA ASN A 98 -1.71 12.29 -4.96
C ASN A 98 -2.01 11.36 -3.78
N ILE A 99 -1.22 10.30 -3.66
CA ILE A 99 -1.39 9.25 -2.65
C ILE A 99 -0.38 9.44 -1.54
N PHE A 100 -0.86 9.52 -0.31
CA PHE A 100 -0.06 9.57 0.90
C PHE A 100 -0.12 8.20 1.57
N SER A 101 1.03 7.69 2.00
CA SER A 101 1.11 6.43 2.72
C SER A 101 2.03 6.53 3.94
N ALA A 102 1.72 5.78 4.98
CA ALA A 102 2.57 5.65 6.16
C ALA A 102 2.48 4.23 6.75
N ARG A 103 3.52 3.84 7.48
CA ARG A 103 3.70 2.48 8.02
C ARG A 103 2.55 2.01 8.92
N ALA A 104 1.99 2.90 9.74
CA ALA A 104 1.08 2.52 10.82
C ALA A 104 1.65 1.36 11.66
N SER A 105 0.81 0.44 12.14
CA SER A 105 1.19 -0.67 13.03
C SER A 105 1.72 -1.92 12.32
N LEU A 106 2.38 -1.79 11.16
CA LEU A 106 2.89 -2.95 10.41
C LEU A 106 4.07 -3.65 11.08
N ALA A 107 4.76 -2.98 11.98
CA ALA A 107 5.82 -3.56 12.79
C ALA A 107 5.86 -2.84 14.16
N ASP A 108 6.60 -3.44 15.09
CA ASP A 108 6.70 -2.93 16.46
C ASP A 108 7.23 -1.49 16.48
N GLN A 109 6.68 -0.70 17.40
CA GLN A 109 7.05 0.70 17.70
C GLN A 109 6.42 1.18 18.98
N GLN A 110 6.92 2.31 19.45
CA GLN A 110 6.31 3.02 20.56
C GLN A 110 5.03 3.74 20.08
N TYR A 111 4.02 3.80 20.96
CA TYR A 111 2.73 4.41 20.64
C TYR A 111 2.84 5.86 20.13
N TYR A 112 3.80 6.63 20.63
CA TYR A 112 4.01 8.01 20.16
C TYR A 112 4.47 8.07 18.70
N GLU A 113 5.21 7.07 18.21
CA GLU A 113 5.68 7.00 16.82
C GLU A 113 4.51 6.70 15.89
N LEU A 114 3.67 5.74 16.29
CA LEU A 114 2.42 5.43 15.60
C LEU A 114 1.52 6.67 15.52
N SER A 115 1.26 7.31 16.66
CA SER A 115 0.41 8.50 16.74
C SER A 115 0.96 9.65 15.90
N ARG A 116 2.28 9.86 15.93
CA ARG A 116 2.95 10.90 15.12
C ARG A 116 2.88 10.58 13.63
N GLY A 117 3.09 9.33 13.22
CA GLY A 117 2.98 8.91 11.83
C GLY A 117 1.57 9.11 11.26
N ILE A 118 0.53 8.77 12.03
CA ILE A 118 -0.87 9.04 11.65
C ILE A 118 -1.13 10.54 11.58
N GLY A 119 -0.71 11.30 12.59
CA GLY A 119 -0.87 12.76 12.61
C GLY A 119 -0.21 13.42 11.40
N ASN A 120 1.03 13.04 11.10
CA ASN A 120 1.76 13.53 9.92
C ASN A 120 1.04 13.21 8.61
N LEU A 121 0.43 12.02 8.49
CA LEU A 121 -0.33 11.65 7.29
C LEU A 121 -1.59 12.49 7.14
N VAL A 122 -2.35 12.68 8.23
CA VAL A 122 -3.56 13.52 8.21
C VAL A 122 -3.21 14.97 7.89
N SER A 123 -2.16 15.53 8.51
CA SER A 123 -1.67 16.87 8.19
C SER A 123 -1.27 16.99 6.72
N ALA A 124 -0.51 16.03 6.19
CA ALA A 124 -0.08 16.06 4.79
C ALA A 124 -1.26 16.03 3.80
N VAL A 125 -2.31 15.25 4.10
CA VAL A 125 -3.55 15.21 3.29
C VAL A 125 -4.35 16.51 3.44
N ALA A 126 -4.46 17.08 4.64
CA ALA A 126 -5.21 18.31 4.90
C ALA A 126 -4.53 19.57 4.32
N ASP A 127 -3.20 19.59 4.35
CA ASP A 127 -2.37 20.68 3.82
C ASP A 127 -2.15 20.57 2.32
N PHE A 128 -2.57 19.46 1.70
CA PHE A 128 -2.48 19.31 0.25
C PHE A 128 -3.20 20.46 -0.46
N ARG A 129 -2.49 21.09 -1.38
CA ARG A 129 -2.99 22.13 -2.27
C ARG A 129 -2.64 21.73 -3.69
N LEU A 130 -3.63 21.79 -4.58
CA LEU A 130 -3.38 21.65 -6.01
C LEU A 130 -2.48 22.81 -6.44
N ARG A 131 -1.31 22.47 -6.98
CA ARG A 131 -0.49 23.45 -7.70
C ARG A 131 -1.19 23.69 -9.04
N ILE A 132 -1.88 24.83 -9.13
CA ILE A 132 -2.53 25.34 -10.34
C ILE A 132 -1.54 26.18 -11.11
#